data_AF-A0A645FUE4-F1
#
_entry.id   AF-A0A645FUE4-F1
#
_cell.length_a   1.000
_cell.length_b   1.000
_cell.length_c   1.000
_cell.angle_alpha   90.00
_cell.angle_beta   90.00
_cell.angle_gamma   90.00
#
_symmetry.space_group_name_H-M   'P 1'
#
loop_
_entity.id
_entity.type
_entity.pdbx_description
1 polymer ?
#
loop_
_entity_poly.entity_id
_entity_poly.type
_entity_poly.pdbx_seq_one_letter_code
_entity_poly.pdbx_strand_id
1 'polypeptide(L)' 'MASTYGLPEIARMLDTNRQNIYSIAARGSFELIRVGRHNRATKDSFEKWYQSQTRYQLAEDRQERS' A
#
# COMPACT_ATOMS: atom_id res chain seq x y z
N MET A 1 -19.01 -2.00 -1.28
CA MET A 1 -18.10 -1.80 -0.13
C MET A 1 -16.80 -1.22 -0.67
N ALA A 2 -16.33 -0.10 -0.15
CA ALA A 2 -15.02 0.43 -0.56
C ALA A 2 -13.92 -0.48 -0.01
N SER A 3 -13.21 -1.18 -0.91
CA SER A 3 -12.09 -2.05 -0.54
C SER A 3 -10.92 -1.17 -0.06
N THR A 4 -10.46 -1.41 1.16
CA THR A 4 -9.39 -0.63 1.78
C THR A 4 -8.36 -1.56 2.38
N TYR A 5 -7.09 -1.19 2.26
CA TYR A 5 -5.98 -1.96 2.81
C TYR A 5 -5.47 -1.34 4.10
N GLY A 6 -5.17 -2.18 5.09
CA GLY A 6 -4.45 -1.71 6.27
C GLY A 6 -3.01 -1.38 5.91
N LEU A 7 -2.41 -0.34 6.53
CA LEU A 7 -0.98 -0.08 6.35
C LEU A 7 -0.09 -1.32 6.59
N PRO A 8 -0.32 -2.13 7.65
CA PRO A 8 0.46 -3.37 7.86
C PRO A 8 0.21 -4.46 6.82
N GLU A 9 -0.92 -4.42 6.12
CA GLU A 9 -1.26 -5.33 5.03
C GLU A 9 -0.49 -4.94 3.78
N ILE A 10 -0.51 -3.66 3.41
CA ILE A 10 0.28 -3.13 2.28
C ILE A 10 1.77 -3.39 2.48
N ALA A 11 2.26 -3.23 3.71
CA ALA A 11 3.66 -3.54 4.04
C ALA A 11 4.01 -4.99 3.66
N ARG A 12 3.14 -5.95 3.99
CA ARG A 12 3.33 -7.36 3.63
C ARG A 12 3.19 -7.59 2.12
N MET A 13 2.22 -6.94 1.48
CA MET A 13 2.01 -7.05 0.02
C MET A 13 3.23 -6.57 -0.77
N LEU A 14 3.88 -5.49 -0.34
CA LEU A 14 5.07 -4.92 -0.99
C LEU A 14 6.39 -5.51 -0.48
N ASP A 15 6.34 -6.55 0.36
CA ASP A 15 7.51 -7.14 1.02
C ASP A 15 8.41 -6.07 1.67
N THR A 16 7.78 -5.12 2.38
CA THR A 16 8.47 -3.98 3.01
C THR A 16 8.15 -3.89 4.49
N ASN A 17 8.98 -3.16 5.24
CA ASN A 17 8.78 -2.99 6.67
C ASN A 17 7.66 -1.97 6.96
N ARG A 18 7.07 -2.07 8.16
CA ARG A 18 5.98 -1.18 8.59
C ARG A 18 6.41 0.29 8.61
N GLN A 19 7.65 0.58 8.98
CA GLN A 19 8.13 1.96 9.08
C GLN A 19 8.14 2.64 7.70
N ASN A 20 8.55 1.91 6.67
CA ASN A 20 8.60 2.39 5.30
C ASN A 20 7.19 2.71 4.77
N ILE A 21 6.20 1.85 5.03
CA ILE A 21 4.82 2.15 4.60
C ILE A 21 4.24 3.38 5.33
N TYR A 22 4.55 3.57 6.61
CA TYR A 22 4.14 4.78 7.34
C TYR A 22 4.81 6.03 6.75
N SER A 23 6.08 5.95 6.35
CA SER A 23 6.77 7.06 5.67
C SER A 23 6.18 7.37 4.30
N ILE A 24 5.84 6.36 3.50
CA ILE A 24 5.17 6.52 2.20
C ILE A 24 3.80 7.17 2.39
N ALA A 25 3.03 6.68 3.36
CA ALA A 25 1.71 7.22 3.64
C ALA A 25 1.78 8.66 4.20
N ALA A 26 2.77 8.97 5.03
CA ALA A 26 3.02 10.32 5.55
C ALA A 26 3.45 11.31 4.45
N ARG A 27 4.02 10.84 3.33
CA ARG A 27 4.33 11.65 2.14
C ARG A 27 3.09 11.95 1.29
N GLY A 28 1.92 11.42 1.64
CA GLY A 28 0.69 11.59 0.85
C GLY A 28 0.70 10.79 -0.45
N SER A 29 1.44 9.68 -0.50
CA SER A 29 1.55 8.84 -1.70
C SER A 29 0.22 8.22 -2.14
N PHE A 30 -0.72 7.99 -1.22
CA PHE A 30 -2.07 7.51 -1.50
C PHE A 30 -3.04 8.01 -0.43
N GLU A 31 -4.34 7.98 -0.75
CA GLU A 31 -5.39 8.43 0.15
C GLU A 31 -5.53 7.51 1.36
N LEU A 32 -5.50 8.10 2.55
CA LEU A 32 -5.76 7.43 3.81
C LEU A 32 -7.12 7.84 4.36
N ILE A 33 -7.97 6.85 4.60
CA ILE A 33 -9.21 7.04 5.34
C ILE A 33 -9.09 6.46 6.74
N ARG A 34 -9.74 7.11 7.71
CA ARG A 34 -9.77 6.63 9.09
C ARG A 34 -10.96 5.68 9.27
N VAL A 35 -10.68 4.42 9.54
CA VAL A 35 -11.70 3.39 9.82
C VAL A 35 -11.56 2.98 11.29
N GLY A 36 -12.44 3.52 12.14
CA GLY A 36 -12.38 3.36 13.59
C GLY A 36 -11.12 4.01 14.17
N ARG A 37 -10.22 3.19 14.74
CA ARG A 37 -8.95 3.63 15.35
C ARG A 37 -7.76 3.52 14.40
N HIS A 38 -7.94 3.01 13.19
CA HIS A 38 -6.85 2.70 12.26
C HIS A 38 -6.98 3.49 10.96
N ASN A 39 -5.84 3.95 10.43
CA ASN A 39 -5.77 4.49 9.09
C ASN A 39 -5.67 3.35 8.08
N ARG A 40 -6.44 3.43 7.01
CA ARG A 40 -6.48 2.48 5.89
C ARG A 40 -6.30 3.23 4.58
N ALA A 41 -5.55 2.65 3.66
CA ALA A 41 -5.45 3.19 2.30
C ALA A 41 -6.67 2.76 1.48
N THR A 42 -7.16 3.64 0.62
CA THR A 42 -8.13 3.23 -0.41
C THR A 42 -7.41 2.37 -1.46
N LYS A 43 -8.06 1.30 -1.93
CA LYS A 43 -7.47 0.43 -2.97
C LYS A 43 -7.17 1.22 -4.25
N ASP A 44 -8.08 2.10 -4.67
CA ASP A 44 -7.94 2.91 -5.88
C ASP A 44 -6.70 3.83 -5.84
N SER A 45 -6.51 4.59 -4.77
CA SER A 45 -5.34 5.46 -4.66
C SER A 45 -4.04 4.68 -4.48
N PHE A 46 -4.09 3.55 -3.75
CA PHE A 46 -2.93 2.67 -3.63
C PHE A 46 -2.50 2.10 -4.99
N GLU A 47 -3.46 1.66 -5.81
CA GLU A 47 -3.19 1.09 -7.12
C GLU A 47 -2.66 2.12 -8.11
N LYS A 48 -3.23 3.34 -8.12
CA LYS A 48 -2.68 4.48 -8.87
C LYS A 48 -1.24 4.79 -8.47
N TRP A 49 -0.98 4.85 -7.17
CA TRP A 49 0.38 5.05 -6.66
C TRP A 49 1.31 3.91 -7.09
N TYR A 50 0.88 2.66 -6.94
CA TYR A 50 1.66 1.48 -7.32
C TYR A 50 2.03 1.47 -8.81
N GLN A 51 1.12 1.85 -9.70
CA GLN A 51 1.38 1.96 -11.14
C GLN A 51 2.31 3.14 -11.49
N SER A 52 2.30 4.22 -10.69
CA SER A 52 3.17 5.40 -10.92
C SER A 52 4.63 5.20 -10.50
N GLN A 53 4.93 4.11 -9.80
CA GLN A 53 6.25 3.83 -9.24
C GLN A 53 6.78 2.49 -9.76
N THR A 54 8.10 2.32 -9.78
CA THR A 54 8.78 1.10 -10.27
C THR A 54 9.65 0.43 -9.21
N ARG A 55 9.72 0.99 -8.00
CA ARG A 55 10.61 0.57 -6.91
C ARG A 55 10.04 -0.56 -6.07
N TYR A 56 8.75 -0.53 -5.79
CA TYR A 56 8.02 -1.49 -4.99
C TYR A 56 7.27 -2.43 -5.92
N GLN A 57 7.35 -3.73 -5.63
CA GLN A 57 6.65 -4.77 -6.38
C GLN A 57 5.79 -5.55 -5.40
N LEU A 58 4.61 -5.95 -5.84
CA LEU A 58 3.80 -6.88 -5.10
C LEU A 58 4.52 -8.22 -5.03
N ALA A 59 4.50 -8.87 -3.88
CA ALA A 59 5.09 -10.19 -3.68
C ALA A 59 4.50 -11.23 -4.66
N GLU A 60 3.23 -11.07 -5.04
CA GLU A 60 2.54 -11.88 -6.06
C GLU A 60 3.12 -11.65 -7.47
N ASP A 61 3.37 -10.39 -7.84
CA ASP A 61 3.92 -10.00 -9.15
C ASP A 61 5.36 -10.54 -9.36
N ARG A 62 6.11 -10.75 -8.28
CA ARG A 62 7.46 -11.32 -8.31
C ARG A 62 7.47 -12.81 -8.71
N GLN A 63 6.40 -13.54 -8.45
CA GLN A 63 6.31 -14.99 -8.74
C GLN A 63 6.11 -15.26 -10.24
N GLU A 64 5.50 -14.34 -10.99
CA GLU A 64 5.14 -14.56 -12.41
C GLU A 64 6.33 -14.36 -13.38
N ARG A 65 7.46 -13.83 -12.91
CA ARG A 65 8.69 -13.66 -13.71
C ARG A 65 9.77 -14.75 -13.51
N SER A 66 9.47 -15.81 -12.75
CA SER A 66 10.41 -16.91 -12.47
C SER A 66 10.24 -18.08 -13.42
#